data_AF-A0A7C3VA03-F1
#
_entry.id   AF-A0A7C3VA03-F1
#
_cell.length_a   1.000
_cell.length_b   1.000
_cell.length_c   1.000
_cell.angle_alpha   90.00
_cell.angle_beta   90.00
_cell.angle_gamma   90.00
#
_symmetry.space_group_name_H-M   'P 1'
#
loop_
_entity.id
_entity.type
_entity.pdbx_description
1 polymer ?
#
loop_
_entity_poly.entity_id
_entity_poly.type
_entity_poly.pdbx_seq_one_letter_code
_entity_poly.pdbx_strand_id
1 'polypeptide(L)'
;MVNLMKIFVFILILIYSSISFSQVITTEVVHNGIKRKFAYHIPQNKKIDSVVFVLHGGGGDIKKIRSLTKYKFEALGDSYGYVLVYPQGYKNHFNDGRTGLNYDSFKKNIDDIGFFRYILNYLKNNKNLKVEKVYFTGISNGGLMSYRAACKMEEVDKIAPVVATMPYELYNSCKRKKELSVMIIASTKDLLMPYEGGEVSGPFGVKKLGKVVSALESYNFWVFRNNCKGEEVINEYQDEYNKDIKLIKKLRYCEKSKVYLYTLINAGHTWPGGTQYLPVWVVGKTASIFDASEEIISFFFDKI
;
A
#
# COMPACT_ATOMS: atom_id res chain seq x y z
N MET A 1 -60.64 54.26 8.37
CA MET A 1 -60.01 53.04 7.81
C MET A 1 -58.65 53.42 7.23
N VAL A 2 -57.56 53.17 7.95
CA VAL A 2 -56.20 53.16 7.40
C VAL A 2 -55.48 51.96 8.00
N ASN A 3 -54.95 51.12 7.12
CA ASN A 3 -54.50 49.75 7.36
C ASN A 3 -53.09 49.73 7.99
N LEU A 4 -52.91 49.02 9.10
CA LEU A 4 -51.58 48.74 9.68
C LEU A 4 -50.93 47.58 8.90
N MET A 5 -49.81 47.86 8.24
CA MET A 5 -48.98 46.86 7.56
C MET A 5 -47.94 46.33 8.55
N LYS A 6 -48.11 45.09 9.02
CA LYS A 6 -47.10 44.37 9.84
C LYS A 6 -46.01 43.82 8.92
N ILE A 7 -44.79 44.31 9.06
CA ILE A 7 -43.60 43.77 8.40
C ILE A 7 -43.08 42.60 9.26
N PHE A 8 -43.15 41.38 8.73
CA PHE A 8 -42.47 40.21 9.29
C PHE A 8 -41.08 40.10 8.66
N VAL A 9 -40.03 40.27 9.47
CA VAL A 9 -38.65 39.99 9.06
C VAL A 9 -38.37 38.52 9.34
N PHE A 10 -38.25 37.71 8.28
CA PHE A 10 -37.77 36.34 8.36
C PHE A 10 -36.23 36.36 8.46
N ILE A 11 -35.69 35.99 9.62
CA ILE A 11 -34.26 35.67 9.76
C ILE A 11 -34.03 34.26 9.19
N LEU A 12 -33.28 34.18 8.10
CA LEU A 12 -32.83 32.92 7.52
C LEU A 12 -31.55 32.50 8.25
N ILE A 13 -31.64 31.53 9.17
CA ILE A 13 -30.46 30.93 9.82
C ILE A 13 -29.92 29.87 8.87
N LEU A 14 -28.89 30.23 8.10
CA LEU A 14 -28.10 29.29 7.31
C LEU A 14 -27.23 28.44 8.26
N ILE A 15 -27.71 27.24 8.60
CA ILE A 15 -26.90 26.23 9.29
C ILE A 15 -25.90 25.66 8.28
N TYR A 16 -24.71 26.24 8.23
CA TYR A 16 -23.58 25.62 7.52
C TYR A 16 -23.12 24.40 8.33
N SER A 17 -23.57 23.22 7.95
CA SER A 17 -22.95 21.97 8.38
C SER A 17 -21.58 21.87 7.73
N SER A 18 -20.54 22.38 8.40
CA SER A 18 -19.16 22.19 8.00
C SER A 18 -18.79 20.71 8.14
N ILE A 19 -18.73 19.99 7.03
CA ILE A 19 -18.12 18.66 6.98
C ILE A 19 -16.63 18.86 7.26
N SER A 20 -16.22 18.61 8.50
CA SER A 20 -14.81 18.63 8.89
C SER A 20 -14.17 17.32 8.43
N PHE A 21 -13.41 17.35 7.33
CA PHE A 21 -12.58 16.21 6.98
C PHE A 21 -11.49 16.05 8.04
N SER A 22 -11.30 14.83 8.56
CA SER A 22 -10.16 14.57 9.43
C SER A 22 -8.87 14.86 8.68
N GLN A 23 -7.91 15.49 9.35
CA GLN A 23 -6.63 15.83 8.77
C GLN A 23 -5.61 14.72 9.00
N VAL A 24 -4.65 14.58 8.09
CA VAL A 24 -3.48 13.73 8.27
C VAL A 24 -2.56 14.34 9.32
N ILE A 25 -2.42 13.66 10.46
CA ILE A 25 -1.57 14.08 11.58
C ILE A 25 -0.20 13.44 11.44
N THR A 26 0.86 14.23 11.52
CA THR A 26 2.24 13.73 11.56
C THR A 26 2.73 13.66 13.00
N THR A 27 3.39 12.57 13.36
CA THR A 27 3.91 12.33 14.71
C THR A 27 5.35 11.83 14.64
N GLU A 28 6.18 12.39 15.51
CA GLU A 28 7.56 11.96 15.70
C GLU A 28 7.69 11.28 17.06
N VAL A 29 8.46 10.20 17.10
CA VAL A 29 8.65 9.37 18.29
C VAL A 29 10.09 8.90 18.36
N VAL A 30 10.53 8.46 19.53
CA VAL A 30 11.79 7.73 19.68
C VAL A 30 11.47 6.25 19.77
N HIS A 31 12.07 5.45 18.88
CA HIS A 31 11.94 3.99 18.86
C HIS A 31 13.33 3.39 18.75
N ASN A 32 13.71 2.54 19.71
CA ASN A 32 15.04 1.94 19.83
C ASN A 32 16.17 2.98 19.77
N GLY A 33 16.01 4.11 20.48
CA GLY A 33 16.98 5.20 20.51
C GLY A 33 17.07 6.05 19.23
N ILE A 34 16.23 5.77 18.23
CA ILE A 34 16.22 6.47 16.94
C ILE A 34 14.97 7.33 16.83
N LYS A 35 15.13 8.58 16.38
CA LYS A 35 13.99 9.44 16.02
C LYS A 35 13.31 8.87 14.76
N ARG A 36 12.06 8.45 14.90
CA ARG A 36 11.20 7.93 13.84
C ARG A 36 9.99 8.85 13.65
N LYS A 37 9.39 8.76 12.46
CA LYS A 37 8.25 9.58 12.07
C LYS A 37 7.22 8.72 11.36
N PHE A 38 5.95 9.01 11.57
CA PHE A 38 4.84 8.48 10.80
C PHE A 38 3.73 9.53 10.73
N ALA A 39 2.84 9.39 9.75
CA ALA A 39 1.60 10.14 9.71
C ALA A 39 0.42 9.18 9.76
N TYR A 40 -0.72 9.64 10.26
CA TYR A 40 -1.94 8.85 10.29
C TYR A 40 -3.18 9.72 10.08
N HIS A 41 -4.26 9.11 9.61
CA HIS A 41 -5.58 9.71 9.45
C HIS A 41 -6.62 8.79 10.05
N ILE A 42 -7.48 9.36 10.91
CA ILE A 42 -8.56 8.64 11.60
C ILE A 42 -9.88 9.21 11.10
N PRO A 43 -10.69 8.45 10.36
CA PRO A 43 -11.97 8.95 9.85
C PRO A 43 -12.93 9.30 10.99
N GLN A 44 -13.83 10.25 10.78
CA GLN A 44 -14.82 10.63 11.78
C GLN A 44 -16.04 9.67 11.78
N ASN A 45 -16.69 9.52 12.94
CA ASN A 45 -18.03 8.94 13.09
C ASN A 45 -18.22 7.50 12.54
N LYS A 46 -17.18 6.67 12.57
CA LYS A 46 -17.29 5.24 12.23
C LYS A 46 -16.70 4.37 13.33
N LYS A 47 -17.21 3.15 13.46
CA LYS A 47 -16.51 2.11 14.22
C LYS A 47 -15.28 1.73 13.41
N ILE A 48 -14.10 2.06 13.93
CA ILE A 48 -12.83 1.82 13.23
C ILE A 48 -12.14 0.65 13.91
N ASP A 49 -12.02 -0.45 13.18
CA ASP A 49 -11.33 -1.67 13.64
C ASP A 49 -10.14 -2.06 12.76
N SER A 50 -9.92 -1.34 11.66
CA SER A 50 -8.95 -1.68 10.63
C SER A 50 -7.87 -0.61 10.50
N VAL A 51 -6.62 -1.02 10.32
CA VAL A 51 -5.47 -0.13 10.05
C VAL A 51 -4.86 -0.50 8.70
N VAL A 52 -4.72 0.48 7.82
CA VAL A 52 -4.07 0.35 6.51
C VAL A 52 -2.75 1.11 6.52
N PHE A 53 -1.65 0.38 6.38
CA PHE A 53 -0.32 0.94 6.16
C PHE A 53 -0.07 1.13 4.67
N VAL A 54 0.31 2.34 4.27
CA VAL A 54 0.71 2.67 2.89
C VAL A 54 2.17 3.12 2.89
N LEU A 55 3.03 2.32 2.28
CA LEU A 55 4.49 2.44 2.38
C LEU A 55 5.09 3.08 1.12
N HIS A 56 5.92 4.10 1.31
CA HIS A 56 6.62 4.78 0.21
C HIS A 56 7.73 3.93 -0.41
N GLY A 57 8.12 4.23 -1.66
CA GLY A 57 9.28 3.62 -2.32
C GLY A 57 10.63 4.14 -1.80
N GLY A 58 11.73 3.52 -2.24
CA GLY A 58 13.08 3.89 -1.80
C GLY A 58 13.43 5.32 -2.20
N GLY A 59 14.03 6.10 -1.29
CA GLY A 59 14.27 7.54 -1.47
C GLY A 59 13.00 8.42 -1.37
N GLY A 60 11.85 7.79 -1.13
CA GLY A 60 10.57 8.43 -0.92
C GLY A 60 10.37 8.96 0.50
N ASP A 61 9.22 9.57 0.71
CA ASP A 61 8.77 10.06 2.01
C ASP A 61 7.23 10.06 2.07
N ILE A 62 6.69 10.42 3.23
CA ILE A 62 5.24 10.51 3.47
C ILE A 62 4.55 11.42 2.43
N LYS A 63 5.13 12.57 2.07
CA LYS A 63 4.50 13.50 1.11
C LYS A 63 4.48 12.90 -0.29
N LYS A 64 5.56 12.25 -0.71
CA LYS A 64 5.69 11.65 -2.04
C LYS A 64 4.71 10.50 -2.25
N ILE A 65 4.54 9.59 -1.29
CA ILE A 65 3.57 8.48 -1.46
C ILE A 65 2.13 8.98 -1.50
N ARG A 66 1.79 9.99 -0.70
CA ARG A 66 0.48 10.65 -0.73
C ARG A 66 0.21 11.30 -2.10
N SER A 67 1.16 12.08 -2.61
CA SER A 67 1.05 12.71 -3.94
C SER A 67 1.01 11.69 -5.09
N LEU A 68 1.83 10.64 -5.03
CA LEU A 68 1.87 9.56 -6.02
C LEU A 68 0.51 8.86 -6.16
N THR A 69 -0.17 8.67 -5.03
CA THR A 69 -1.50 8.04 -4.93
C THR A 69 -2.65 9.05 -4.98
N LYS A 70 -2.35 10.31 -5.38
CA LYS A 70 -3.31 11.41 -5.51
C LYS A 70 -4.16 11.64 -4.24
N TYR A 71 -3.58 11.38 -3.07
CA TYR A 71 -4.23 11.53 -1.75
C TYR A 71 -5.51 10.70 -1.58
N LYS A 72 -5.69 9.66 -2.40
CA LYS A 72 -6.94 8.88 -2.44
C LYS A 72 -7.18 8.05 -1.19
N PHE A 73 -6.12 7.55 -0.56
CA PHE A 73 -6.25 6.70 0.63
C PHE A 73 -6.89 7.40 1.82
N GLU A 74 -6.78 8.73 1.92
CA GLU A 74 -7.45 9.54 2.93
C GLU A 74 -8.98 9.50 2.74
N ALA A 75 -9.46 9.85 1.54
CA ALA A 75 -10.88 9.85 1.19
C ALA A 75 -11.49 8.44 1.23
N LEU A 76 -10.72 7.43 0.80
CA LEU A 76 -11.10 6.02 0.94
C LEU A 76 -11.18 5.59 2.41
N GLY A 77 -10.32 6.13 3.28
CA GLY A 77 -10.36 5.91 4.73
C GLY A 77 -11.65 6.44 5.34
N ASP A 78 -12.06 7.65 4.94
CA ASP A 78 -13.35 8.23 5.32
C ASP A 78 -14.53 7.40 4.82
N SER A 79 -14.41 6.79 3.65
CA SER A 79 -15.49 6.00 3.02
C SER A 79 -15.61 4.58 3.58
N TYR A 80 -14.51 3.85 3.71
CA TYR A 80 -14.49 2.45 4.18
C TYR A 80 -14.38 2.31 5.70
N GLY A 81 -13.94 3.37 6.41
CA GLY A 81 -13.85 3.36 7.88
C GLY A 81 -12.60 2.65 8.40
N TYR A 82 -11.41 3.08 7.98
CA TYR A 82 -10.13 2.57 8.49
C TYR A 82 -9.18 3.68 8.91
N VAL A 83 -8.26 3.37 9.84
CA VAL A 83 -7.14 4.26 10.12
C VAL A 83 -6.08 4.07 9.05
N LEU A 84 -5.72 5.16 8.38
CA LEU A 84 -4.64 5.19 7.42
C LEU A 84 -3.33 5.53 8.13
N VAL A 85 -2.25 4.85 7.80
CA VAL A 85 -0.91 5.08 8.35
C VAL A 85 0.13 5.17 7.23
N TYR A 86 0.95 6.22 7.27
CA TYR A 86 2.11 6.44 6.42
C TYR A 86 3.39 6.48 7.28
N PRO A 87 4.09 5.36 7.48
CA PRO A 87 5.39 5.35 8.15
C PRO A 87 6.46 6.01 7.31
N GLN A 88 7.44 6.66 7.95
CA GLN A 88 8.65 7.14 7.30
C GLN A 88 9.79 6.12 7.46
N GLY A 89 10.33 5.63 6.35
CA GLY A 89 11.54 4.82 6.31
C GLY A 89 12.76 5.58 6.83
N TYR A 90 13.66 4.89 7.52
CA TYR A 90 14.88 5.49 8.06
C TYR A 90 15.78 5.99 6.92
N LYS A 91 16.09 7.29 6.92
CA LYS A 91 16.77 7.97 5.80
C LYS A 91 16.14 7.57 4.44
N ASN A 92 14.81 7.61 4.40
CA ASN A 92 13.99 7.41 3.21
C ASN A 92 14.03 5.98 2.63
N HIS A 93 14.47 4.98 3.40
CA HIS A 93 14.42 3.56 3.01
C HIS A 93 13.89 2.70 4.16
N PHE A 94 13.12 1.67 3.83
CA PHE A 94 12.77 0.58 4.74
C PHE A 94 13.81 -0.54 4.61
N ASN A 95 14.11 -1.22 5.70
CA ASN A 95 14.86 -2.47 5.73
C ASN A 95 13.92 -3.62 5.30
N ASP A 96 13.78 -3.83 3.99
CA ASP A 96 12.76 -4.71 3.41
C ASP A 96 13.10 -6.21 3.42
N GLY A 97 14.28 -6.58 3.91
CA GLY A 97 14.67 -7.98 4.08
C GLY A 97 15.55 -8.53 2.97
N ARG A 98 15.79 -7.75 1.91
CA ARG A 98 16.87 -8.05 0.96
C ARG A 98 18.24 -7.89 1.62
N THR A 99 19.26 -8.51 1.04
CA THR A 99 20.65 -8.43 1.51
C THR A 99 21.58 -7.77 0.48
N GLY A 100 22.81 -7.45 0.92
CA GLY A 100 23.84 -6.86 0.05
C GLY A 100 23.61 -5.38 -0.29
N LEU A 101 22.84 -4.66 0.51
CA LEU A 101 22.35 -3.33 0.17
C LEU A 101 23.25 -2.23 0.71
N ASN A 102 23.35 -1.13 -0.03
CA ASN A 102 24.20 0.00 0.36
C ASN A 102 23.45 1.12 1.12
N TYR A 103 22.14 0.98 1.36
CA TYR A 103 21.37 1.99 2.09
C TYR A 103 21.47 1.80 3.61
N ASP A 104 21.39 2.91 4.35
CA ASP A 104 21.63 2.94 5.81
C ASP A 104 20.64 2.08 6.61
N SER A 105 19.39 1.95 6.15
CA SER A 105 18.40 1.14 6.85
C SER A 105 18.79 -0.34 6.93
N PHE A 106 19.46 -0.87 5.90
CA PHE A 106 20.01 -2.23 5.90
C PHE A 106 21.30 -2.31 6.71
N LYS A 107 22.28 -1.42 6.45
CA LYS A 107 23.59 -1.44 7.11
C LYS A 107 23.49 -1.34 8.64
N LYS A 108 22.53 -0.56 9.13
CA LYS A 108 22.27 -0.40 10.57
C LYS A 108 21.24 -1.38 11.12
N ASN A 109 20.78 -2.32 10.30
CA ASN A 109 19.72 -3.27 10.62
C ASN A 109 18.52 -2.61 11.31
N ILE A 110 17.99 -1.55 10.69
CA ILE A 110 16.87 -0.80 11.26
C ILE A 110 15.67 -1.73 11.45
N ASP A 111 15.10 -1.66 12.65
CA ASP A 111 13.92 -2.44 13.02
C ASP A 111 12.63 -1.75 12.57
N ASP A 112 12.29 -1.89 11.29
CA ASP A 112 11.02 -1.38 10.75
C ASP A 112 9.81 -2.19 11.21
N ILE A 113 9.98 -3.49 11.50
CA ILE A 113 8.89 -4.35 12.01
C ILE A 113 8.50 -3.96 13.43
N GLY A 114 9.48 -3.75 14.31
CA GLY A 114 9.27 -3.22 15.65
C GLY A 114 8.62 -1.83 15.62
N PHE A 115 9.01 -0.99 14.65
CA PHE A 115 8.40 0.33 14.49
C PHE A 115 6.93 0.25 14.06
N PHE A 116 6.55 -0.67 13.16
CA PHE A 116 5.15 -0.85 12.78
C PHE A 116 4.30 -1.35 13.95
N ARG A 117 4.81 -2.29 14.75
CA ARG A 117 4.15 -2.72 16.01
C ARG A 117 4.03 -1.58 17.00
N TYR A 118 5.06 -0.75 17.11
CA TYR A 118 5.00 0.46 17.94
C TYR A 118 3.87 1.39 17.50
N ILE A 119 3.71 1.63 16.19
CA ILE A 119 2.61 2.48 15.68
C ILE A 119 1.25 1.87 16.01
N LEU A 120 1.07 0.55 15.82
CA LEU A 120 -0.17 -0.14 16.20
C LEU A 120 -0.50 0.06 17.69
N ASN A 121 0.49 -0.08 18.57
CA ASN A 121 0.32 0.12 20.01
C ASN A 121 0.05 1.60 20.36
N TYR A 122 0.72 2.53 19.67
CA TYR A 122 0.44 3.96 19.80
C TYR A 122 -1.02 4.28 19.45
N LEU A 123 -1.53 3.73 18.35
CA LEU A 123 -2.92 3.92 17.94
C LEU A 123 -3.91 3.33 18.96
N LYS A 124 -3.63 2.15 19.50
CA LYS A 124 -4.47 1.53 20.53
C LYS A 124 -4.51 2.37 21.81
N ASN A 125 -3.35 2.76 22.33
CA ASN A 125 -3.24 3.35 23.66
C ASN A 125 -3.52 4.86 23.67
N ASN A 126 -3.10 5.59 22.63
CA ASN A 126 -3.18 7.05 22.61
C ASN A 126 -4.38 7.57 21.82
N LYS A 127 -5.07 6.70 21.07
CA LYS A 127 -6.26 7.04 20.29
C LYS A 127 -7.47 6.17 20.63
N ASN A 128 -7.34 5.29 21.62
CA ASN A 128 -8.40 4.38 22.09
C ASN A 128 -9.02 3.54 20.97
N LEU A 129 -8.20 3.12 19.99
CA LEU A 129 -8.65 2.36 18.85
C LEU A 129 -8.58 0.85 19.13
N LYS A 130 -9.66 0.14 18.78
CA LYS A 130 -9.69 -1.32 18.83
C LYS A 130 -9.23 -1.89 17.48
N VAL A 131 -7.91 -1.98 17.29
CA VAL A 131 -7.35 -2.55 16.05
C VAL A 131 -7.52 -4.06 16.03
N GLU A 132 -8.39 -4.55 15.15
CA GLU A 132 -8.67 -5.97 14.89
C GLU A 132 -8.07 -6.45 13.57
N LYS A 133 -7.96 -5.56 12.57
CA LYS A 133 -7.47 -5.87 11.23
C LYS A 133 -6.29 -4.98 10.84
N VAL A 134 -5.24 -5.56 10.26
CA VAL A 134 -4.05 -4.84 9.82
C VAL A 134 -3.69 -5.20 8.39
N TYR A 135 -3.61 -4.19 7.54
CA TYR A 135 -3.33 -4.32 6.12
C TYR A 135 -2.09 -3.53 5.71
N PHE A 136 -1.33 -4.04 4.75
CA PHE A 136 -0.13 -3.38 4.23
C PHE A 136 -0.15 -3.30 2.71
N THR A 137 0.11 -2.12 2.18
CA THR A 137 0.41 -1.89 0.77
C THR A 137 1.56 -0.90 0.64
N GLY A 138 2.15 -0.84 -0.54
CA GLY A 138 3.19 0.12 -0.85
C GLY A 138 3.83 -0.15 -2.19
N ILE A 139 4.61 0.82 -2.65
CA ILE A 139 5.29 0.74 -3.94
C ILE A 139 6.77 0.37 -3.77
N SER A 140 7.33 -0.45 -4.65
CA SER A 140 8.78 -0.70 -4.72
C SER A 140 9.33 -1.19 -3.36
N ASN A 141 10.32 -0.52 -2.75
CA ASN A 141 10.81 -0.80 -1.38
C ASN A 141 9.68 -0.91 -0.33
N GLY A 142 8.61 -0.10 -0.43
CA GLY A 142 7.44 -0.22 0.44
C GLY A 142 6.58 -1.45 0.13
N GLY A 143 6.49 -1.86 -1.14
CA GLY A 143 5.86 -3.12 -1.53
C GLY A 143 6.65 -4.34 -1.01
N LEU A 144 7.98 -4.31 -1.15
CA LEU A 144 8.87 -5.32 -0.56
C LEU A 144 8.73 -5.40 0.97
N MET A 145 8.65 -4.24 1.62
CA MET A 145 8.43 -4.15 3.06
C MET A 145 7.06 -4.72 3.49
N SER A 146 6.05 -4.69 2.60
CA SER A 146 4.75 -5.33 2.84
C SER A 146 4.88 -6.86 2.92
N TYR A 147 5.71 -7.48 2.06
CA TYR A 147 6.05 -8.91 2.21
C TYR A 147 6.80 -9.18 3.52
N ARG A 148 7.75 -8.32 3.91
CA ARG A 148 8.46 -8.48 5.19
C ARG A 148 7.50 -8.40 6.37
N ALA A 149 6.56 -7.46 6.35
CA ALA A 149 5.52 -7.35 7.37
C ALA A 149 4.70 -8.65 7.44
N ALA A 150 4.17 -9.14 6.31
CA ALA A 150 3.44 -10.41 6.26
C ALA A 150 4.22 -11.61 6.85
N CYS A 151 5.52 -11.70 6.58
CA CYS A 151 6.36 -12.80 7.05
C CYS A 151 6.85 -12.67 8.49
N LYS A 152 6.78 -11.49 9.10
CA LYS A 152 7.32 -11.21 10.44
C LYS A 152 6.25 -10.76 11.46
N MET A 153 5.04 -10.46 11.00
CA MET A 153 3.91 -10.01 11.80
C MET A 153 2.69 -10.92 11.58
N GLU A 154 2.36 -11.72 12.59
CA GLU A 154 1.14 -12.55 12.62
C GLU A 154 -0.13 -11.69 12.74
N GLU A 155 0.02 -10.42 13.08
CA GLU A 155 -1.03 -9.40 13.15
C GLU A 155 -1.52 -8.94 11.78
N VAL A 156 -0.77 -9.20 10.70
CA VAL A 156 -1.15 -8.78 9.35
C VAL A 156 -2.17 -9.74 8.76
N ASP A 157 -3.26 -9.21 8.22
CA ASP A 157 -4.38 -9.98 7.66
C ASP A 157 -4.36 -10.05 6.13
N LYS A 158 -3.95 -8.95 5.48
CA LYS A 158 -3.87 -8.87 4.01
C LYS A 158 -2.74 -7.95 3.57
N ILE A 159 -2.12 -8.25 2.42
CA ILE A 159 -1.14 -7.35 1.79
C ILE A 159 -1.43 -7.13 0.31
N ALA A 160 -1.05 -5.96 -0.20
CA ALA A 160 -1.12 -5.64 -1.62
C ALA A 160 0.12 -4.88 -2.11
N PRO A 161 1.25 -5.55 -2.37
CA PRO A 161 2.46 -4.92 -2.90
C PRO A 161 2.29 -4.45 -4.36
N VAL A 162 2.78 -3.23 -4.66
CA VAL A 162 2.71 -2.61 -5.99
C VAL A 162 4.10 -2.46 -6.59
N VAL A 163 4.27 -2.94 -7.83
CA VAL A 163 5.55 -3.03 -8.56
C VAL A 163 6.69 -3.55 -7.67
N ALA A 164 6.36 -4.63 -6.95
CA ALA A 164 7.24 -5.33 -6.03
C ALA A 164 6.87 -6.81 -5.99
N THR A 165 7.83 -7.66 -6.32
CA THR A 165 7.74 -9.12 -6.15
C THR A 165 8.47 -9.53 -4.86
N MET A 166 8.32 -10.77 -4.43
CA MET A 166 8.80 -11.19 -3.11
C MET A 166 10.35 -11.13 -3.04
N PRO A 167 10.93 -10.51 -2.00
CA PRO A 167 12.38 -10.59 -1.74
C PRO A 167 12.89 -12.03 -1.71
N TYR A 168 14.02 -12.29 -2.35
CA TYR A 168 14.58 -13.63 -2.49
C TYR A 168 14.82 -14.31 -1.12
N GLU A 169 15.33 -13.56 -0.16
CA GLU A 169 15.61 -14.04 1.19
C GLU A 169 14.33 -14.36 1.95
N LEU A 170 13.25 -13.60 1.72
CA LEU A 170 11.95 -13.89 2.32
C LEU A 170 11.30 -15.12 1.69
N TYR A 171 11.39 -15.29 0.36
CA TYR A 171 10.89 -16.49 -0.32
C TYR A 171 11.44 -17.78 0.32
N ASN A 172 12.72 -17.76 0.70
CA ASN A 172 13.40 -18.91 1.31
C ASN A 172 13.22 -19.02 2.84
N SER A 173 12.88 -17.94 3.54
CA SER A 173 12.93 -17.91 5.03
C SER A 173 11.60 -17.59 5.71
N CYS A 174 10.56 -17.24 4.97
CA CYS A 174 9.26 -16.90 5.52
C CYS A 174 8.57 -18.14 6.10
N LYS A 175 8.21 -18.10 7.38
CA LYS A 175 7.63 -19.24 8.13
C LYS A 175 6.21 -18.98 8.65
N ARG A 176 5.51 -18.01 8.04
CA ARG A 176 4.13 -17.68 8.42
C ARG A 176 3.24 -18.91 8.34
N LYS A 177 2.47 -19.17 9.40
CA LYS A 177 1.57 -20.35 9.51
C LYS A 177 0.13 -20.03 9.11
N LYS A 178 -0.36 -18.84 9.44
CA LYS A 178 -1.72 -18.42 9.11
C LYS A 178 -1.81 -18.06 7.63
N GLU A 179 -2.91 -18.47 7.01
CA GLU A 179 -3.29 -17.98 5.68
C GLU A 179 -3.30 -16.45 5.65
N LEU A 180 -3.01 -15.89 4.48
CA LEU A 180 -2.94 -14.46 4.26
C LEU A 180 -3.47 -14.12 2.88
N SER A 181 -4.45 -13.23 2.77
CA SER A 181 -4.85 -12.79 1.42
C SER A 181 -3.79 -11.86 0.84
N VAL A 182 -3.40 -12.08 -0.42
CA VAL A 182 -2.34 -11.33 -1.09
C VAL A 182 -2.80 -10.88 -2.47
N MET A 183 -2.61 -9.59 -2.78
CA MET A 183 -2.76 -9.05 -4.14
C MET A 183 -1.42 -8.52 -4.66
N ILE A 184 -0.83 -9.24 -5.60
CA ILE A 184 0.46 -8.85 -6.19
C ILE A 184 0.20 -8.04 -7.45
N ILE A 185 0.64 -6.78 -7.50
CA ILE A 185 0.57 -5.96 -8.71
C ILE A 185 1.99 -5.81 -9.27
N ALA A 186 2.24 -6.36 -10.46
CA ALA A 186 3.55 -6.38 -11.09
C ALA A 186 3.46 -5.98 -12.58
N SER A 187 4.51 -5.34 -13.10
CA SER A 187 4.54 -4.77 -14.44
C SER A 187 5.65 -5.38 -15.29
N THR A 188 5.39 -5.72 -16.56
CA THR A 188 6.35 -6.47 -17.40
C THR A 188 7.44 -5.61 -18.05
N LYS A 189 7.26 -4.27 -18.10
CA LYS A 189 8.26 -3.31 -18.57
C LYS A 189 8.76 -2.41 -17.44
N ASP A 190 8.73 -2.95 -16.23
CA ASP A 190 9.39 -2.36 -15.08
C ASP A 190 10.92 -2.47 -15.24
N LEU A 191 11.58 -1.32 -15.39
CA LEU A 191 13.03 -1.25 -15.60
C LEU A 191 13.83 -1.40 -14.30
N LEU A 192 13.17 -1.36 -13.14
CA LEU A 192 13.81 -1.36 -11.82
C LEU A 192 13.57 -2.67 -11.07
N MET A 193 12.33 -3.17 -11.08
CA MET A 193 11.89 -4.40 -10.44
C MET A 193 11.54 -5.44 -11.52
N PRO A 194 12.44 -6.39 -11.83
CA PRO A 194 12.22 -7.33 -12.92
C PRO A 194 11.02 -8.25 -12.65
N TYR A 195 10.06 -8.27 -13.57
CA TYR A 195 8.88 -9.14 -13.48
C TYR A 195 9.25 -10.63 -13.42
N GLU A 196 10.27 -11.04 -14.17
CA GLU A 196 10.82 -12.40 -14.20
C GLU A 196 11.77 -12.70 -13.02
N GLY A 197 11.89 -11.77 -12.06
CA GLY A 197 12.80 -11.91 -10.93
C GLY A 197 14.25 -11.57 -11.28
N GLY A 198 15.12 -11.66 -10.27
CA GLY A 198 16.54 -11.34 -10.40
C GLY A 198 16.93 -10.08 -9.63
N GLU A 199 17.96 -9.40 -10.12
CA GLU A 199 18.56 -8.24 -9.45
C GLU A 199 17.69 -7.00 -9.62
N VAL A 200 17.29 -6.38 -8.51
CA VAL A 200 16.59 -5.09 -8.52
C VAL A 200 17.60 -4.00 -8.80
N SER A 201 17.27 -3.10 -9.71
CA SER A 201 18.13 -2.00 -10.12
C SER A 201 17.65 -0.65 -9.59
N GLY A 202 18.57 0.30 -9.43
CA GLY A 202 18.22 1.71 -9.19
C GLY A 202 17.89 2.45 -10.49
N PRO A 203 17.41 3.70 -10.41
CA PRO A 203 17.29 4.56 -11.59
C PRO A 203 18.60 4.55 -12.38
N PHE A 204 18.52 4.35 -13.70
CA PHE A 204 19.66 4.20 -14.63
C PHE A 204 20.44 2.88 -14.56
N GLY A 205 19.95 1.85 -13.83
CA GLY A 205 20.46 0.48 -13.90
C GLY A 205 21.80 0.21 -13.21
N VAL A 206 22.47 1.23 -12.66
CA VAL A 206 23.83 1.10 -12.11
C VAL A 206 23.86 0.50 -10.70
N LYS A 207 22.82 0.75 -9.89
CA LYS A 207 22.77 0.28 -8.50
C LYS A 207 22.18 -1.11 -8.42
N LYS A 208 22.89 -2.03 -7.76
CA LYS A 208 22.37 -3.33 -7.34
C LYS A 208 21.67 -3.20 -5.99
N LEU A 209 20.37 -3.46 -5.96
CA LEU A 209 19.51 -3.28 -4.81
C LEU A 209 19.00 -4.62 -4.27
N GLY A 210 19.74 -5.70 -4.47
CA GLY A 210 19.39 -7.02 -3.97
C GLY A 210 18.39 -7.73 -4.87
N LYS A 211 17.99 -8.95 -4.49
CA LYS A 211 17.25 -9.85 -5.38
C LYS A 211 15.79 -10.05 -4.98
N VAL A 212 14.97 -10.31 -5.99
CA VAL A 212 13.58 -10.75 -5.84
C VAL A 212 13.34 -11.99 -6.69
N VAL A 213 12.35 -12.80 -6.33
CA VAL A 213 11.84 -13.86 -7.21
C VAL A 213 10.86 -13.26 -8.23
N SER A 214 10.50 -14.02 -9.27
CA SER A 214 9.53 -13.56 -10.28
C SER A 214 8.15 -13.26 -9.68
N ALA A 215 7.33 -12.52 -10.42
CA ALA A 215 5.95 -12.27 -10.04
C ALA A 215 5.15 -13.58 -9.93
N LEU A 216 5.41 -14.53 -10.84
CA LEU A 216 4.77 -15.84 -10.82
C LEU A 216 5.24 -16.70 -9.64
N GLU A 217 6.53 -16.72 -9.32
CA GLU A 217 7.03 -17.40 -8.12
C GLU A 217 6.50 -16.78 -6.83
N SER A 218 6.41 -15.44 -6.78
CA SER A 218 5.80 -14.73 -5.65
C SER A 218 4.34 -15.12 -5.45
N TYR A 219 3.58 -15.20 -6.54
CA TYR A 219 2.20 -15.66 -6.53
C TYR A 219 2.09 -17.12 -6.07
N ASN A 220 2.86 -18.01 -6.69
CA ASN A 220 2.85 -19.44 -6.37
C ASN A 220 3.28 -19.73 -4.94
N PHE A 221 4.19 -18.92 -4.37
CA PHE A 221 4.56 -19.01 -2.95
C PHE A 221 3.33 -18.88 -2.04
N TRP A 222 2.48 -17.88 -2.27
CA TRP A 222 1.28 -17.65 -1.45
C TRP A 222 0.17 -18.64 -1.77
N VAL A 223 0.01 -19.03 -3.03
CA VAL A 223 -0.92 -20.11 -3.44
C VAL A 223 -0.61 -21.41 -2.69
N PHE A 224 0.67 -21.80 -2.67
CA PHE A 224 1.11 -22.99 -1.96
C PHE A 224 0.96 -22.84 -0.44
N ARG A 225 1.41 -21.72 0.12
CA ARG A 225 1.38 -21.48 1.57
C ARG A 225 -0.03 -21.42 2.14
N ASN A 226 -0.99 -20.91 1.37
CA ASN A 226 -2.39 -20.84 1.77
C ASN A 226 -3.20 -22.08 1.35
N ASN A 227 -2.56 -23.10 0.76
CA ASN A 227 -3.23 -24.32 0.29
C ASN A 227 -4.42 -24.05 -0.65
N CYS A 228 -4.27 -23.09 -1.56
CA CYS A 228 -5.35 -22.66 -2.44
C CYS A 228 -5.64 -23.69 -3.54
N LYS A 229 -6.86 -23.65 -4.10
CA LYS A 229 -7.34 -24.57 -5.14
C LYS A 229 -7.94 -23.81 -6.34
N GLY A 230 -8.16 -24.54 -7.45
CA GLY A 230 -8.72 -24.00 -8.69
C GLY A 230 -7.73 -23.12 -9.45
N GLU A 231 -8.16 -22.45 -10.52
CA GLU A 231 -7.55 -21.26 -11.14
C GLU A 231 -8.65 -20.47 -11.83
N GLU A 232 -8.75 -19.18 -11.55
CA GLU A 232 -9.55 -18.28 -12.38
C GLU A 232 -8.63 -17.29 -13.08
N VAL A 233 -8.63 -17.29 -14.41
CA VAL A 233 -8.06 -16.18 -15.19
C VAL A 233 -9.23 -15.28 -15.52
N ILE A 234 -9.30 -14.13 -14.83
CA ILE A 234 -10.54 -13.36 -14.78
C ILE A 234 -10.77 -12.61 -16.09
N ASN A 235 -9.80 -11.81 -16.56
CA ASN A 235 -9.96 -10.96 -17.75
C ASN A 235 -8.63 -10.42 -18.29
N GLU A 236 -8.63 -10.07 -19.58
CA GLU A 236 -7.67 -9.15 -20.23
C GLU A 236 -8.36 -7.81 -20.45
N TYR A 237 -7.86 -6.76 -19.77
CA TYR A 237 -8.32 -5.40 -20.02
C TYR A 237 -7.31 -4.66 -20.89
N GLN A 238 -7.77 -3.70 -21.69
CA GLN A 238 -6.92 -2.76 -22.41
C GLN A 238 -7.06 -1.36 -21.82
N ASP A 239 -5.95 -0.64 -21.67
CA ASP A 239 -5.96 0.72 -21.15
C ASP A 239 -6.56 1.69 -22.17
N GLU A 240 -7.45 2.56 -21.70
CA GLU A 240 -8.18 3.53 -22.53
C GLU A 240 -7.24 4.55 -23.19
N TYR A 241 -6.22 5.00 -22.45
CA TYR A 241 -5.30 6.06 -22.89
C TYR A 241 -4.05 5.49 -23.57
N ASN A 242 -3.67 4.24 -23.26
CA ASN A 242 -2.56 3.57 -23.89
C ASN A 242 -2.88 2.12 -24.27
N LYS A 243 -3.38 1.92 -25.48
CA LYS A 243 -3.76 0.60 -26.01
C LYS A 243 -2.66 -0.47 -25.96
N ASP A 244 -1.39 -0.11 -25.79
CA ASP A 244 -0.30 -1.09 -25.62
C ASP A 244 -0.27 -1.71 -24.21
N ILE A 245 -0.85 -1.03 -23.21
CA ILE A 245 -0.89 -1.50 -21.83
C ILE A 245 -2.12 -2.38 -21.63
N LYS A 246 -1.88 -3.56 -21.06
CA LYS A 246 -2.92 -4.57 -20.79
C LYS A 246 -2.82 -5.05 -19.35
N LEU A 247 -3.93 -5.54 -18.80
CA LEU A 247 -3.97 -6.15 -17.47
C LEU A 247 -4.48 -7.58 -17.59
N ILE A 248 -3.71 -8.53 -17.06
CA ILE A 248 -4.15 -9.91 -16.82
C ILE A 248 -4.30 -10.11 -15.31
N LYS A 249 -5.45 -10.63 -14.86
CA LYS A 249 -5.68 -10.98 -13.44
C LYS A 249 -5.76 -12.50 -13.28
N LYS A 250 -5.00 -13.05 -12.33
CA LYS A 250 -5.10 -14.44 -11.88
C LYS A 250 -5.65 -14.52 -10.44
N LEU A 251 -6.74 -15.27 -10.32
CA LEU A 251 -7.53 -15.75 -9.18
C LEU A 251 -7.07 -17.06 -8.54
N ARG A 252 -6.84 -17.11 -7.22
CA ARG A 252 -7.06 -18.33 -6.40
C ARG A 252 -7.87 -18.05 -5.15
N TYR A 253 -8.89 -18.87 -4.94
CA TYR A 253 -9.57 -19.00 -3.66
C TYR A 253 -8.90 -20.09 -2.81
N CYS A 254 -8.79 -19.80 -1.52
CA CYS A 254 -8.26 -20.67 -0.48
C CYS A 254 -9.34 -20.82 0.60
N GLU A 255 -9.08 -21.57 1.68
CA GLU A 255 -10.12 -21.80 2.71
C GLU A 255 -10.51 -20.50 3.42
N LYS A 256 -9.52 -19.68 3.80
CA LYS A 256 -9.71 -18.43 4.55
C LYS A 256 -8.94 -17.27 3.95
N SER A 257 -8.62 -17.35 2.67
CA SER A 257 -7.89 -16.31 1.96
C SER A 257 -8.08 -16.37 0.46
N LYS A 258 -7.61 -15.32 -0.22
CA LYS A 258 -7.57 -15.23 -1.68
C LYS A 258 -6.20 -14.74 -2.12
N VAL A 259 -5.67 -15.26 -3.23
CA VAL A 259 -4.40 -14.83 -3.79
C VAL A 259 -4.63 -14.33 -5.21
N TYR A 260 -4.23 -13.08 -5.46
CA TYR A 260 -4.30 -12.43 -6.75
C TYR A 260 -2.91 -12.15 -7.31
N LEU A 261 -2.76 -12.32 -8.64
CA LEU A 261 -1.67 -11.74 -9.41
C LEU A 261 -2.26 -10.85 -10.51
N TYR A 262 -1.90 -9.58 -10.48
CA TYR A 262 -2.24 -8.55 -11.46
C TYR A 262 -0.97 -8.28 -12.28
N THR A 263 -0.98 -8.73 -13.52
CA THR A 263 0.12 -8.55 -14.47
C THR A 263 -0.23 -7.40 -15.41
N LEU A 264 0.47 -6.28 -15.24
CA LEU A 264 0.39 -5.14 -16.13
C LEU A 264 1.41 -5.28 -17.26
N ILE A 265 0.93 -5.73 -18.40
CA ILE A 265 1.74 -5.88 -19.60
C ILE A 265 2.08 -4.49 -20.16
N ASN A 266 3.35 -4.26 -20.48
CA ASN A 266 3.90 -3.02 -21.03
C ASN A 266 3.86 -1.77 -20.13
N ALA A 267 3.35 -1.90 -18.90
CA ALA A 267 3.48 -0.85 -17.89
C ALA A 267 4.88 -0.89 -17.24
N GLY A 268 5.23 0.22 -16.58
CA GLY A 268 6.48 0.39 -15.86
C GLY A 268 6.38 0.29 -14.33
N HIS A 269 7.45 0.72 -13.68
CA HIS A 269 7.64 0.89 -12.23
C HIS A 269 6.81 2.06 -11.67
N THR A 270 5.49 1.95 -11.69
CA THR A 270 4.57 3.04 -11.36
C THR A 270 3.39 2.57 -10.52
N TRP A 271 2.64 3.51 -9.96
CA TRP A 271 1.38 3.23 -9.27
C TRP A 271 0.22 3.32 -10.29
N PRO A 272 -0.51 2.23 -10.60
CA PRO A 272 -1.62 2.29 -11.55
C PRO A 272 -2.71 3.28 -11.10
N GLY A 273 -3.15 4.15 -12.01
CA GLY A 273 -4.05 5.28 -11.72
C GLY A 273 -3.40 6.46 -10.99
N GLY A 274 -2.14 6.32 -10.58
CA GLY A 274 -1.35 7.34 -9.90
C GLY A 274 -0.74 8.39 -10.84
N THR A 275 0.23 9.13 -10.33
CA THR A 275 0.97 10.15 -11.08
C THR A 275 2.19 9.56 -11.79
N GLN A 276 2.46 9.95 -13.04
CA GLN A 276 3.75 9.69 -13.71
C GLN A 276 4.86 10.49 -13.02
N TYR A 277 5.44 9.92 -11.97
CA TYR A 277 6.29 10.64 -11.01
C TYR A 277 7.75 10.82 -11.45
N LEU A 278 8.17 10.09 -12.50
CA LEU A 278 9.46 10.21 -13.15
C LEU A 278 9.30 10.03 -14.67
N PRO A 279 10.27 10.48 -15.49
CA PRO A 279 10.22 10.29 -16.93
C PRO A 279 10.12 8.81 -17.35
N VAL A 280 9.39 8.55 -18.45
CA VAL A 280 9.08 7.18 -18.95
C VAL A 280 10.32 6.33 -19.20
N TRP A 281 11.43 6.92 -19.67
CA TRP A 281 12.68 6.18 -19.88
C TRP A 281 13.36 5.67 -18.59
N VAL A 282 12.91 6.09 -17.40
CA VAL A 282 13.46 5.67 -16.10
C VAL A 282 12.55 4.64 -15.44
N VAL A 283 11.25 4.92 -15.42
CA VAL A 283 10.27 4.12 -14.67
C VAL A 283 9.23 3.46 -15.57
N GLY A 284 9.33 3.55 -16.89
CA GLY A 284 8.31 3.10 -17.83
C GLY A 284 7.02 3.92 -17.76
N LYS A 285 6.00 3.44 -18.48
CA LYS A 285 4.70 4.11 -18.61
C LYS A 285 3.81 3.79 -17.39
N THR A 286 3.10 4.80 -16.90
CA THR A 286 2.04 4.60 -15.89
C THR A 286 0.80 3.99 -16.54
N ALA A 287 0.28 2.91 -15.96
CA ALA A 287 -1.00 2.34 -16.35
C ALA A 287 -2.16 3.16 -15.74
N SER A 288 -3.19 3.43 -16.53
CA SER A 288 -4.45 4.09 -16.13
C SER A 288 -5.66 3.17 -16.17
N ILE A 289 -5.46 1.91 -16.59
CA ILE A 289 -6.50 0.89 -16.79
C ILE A 289 -7.32 0.55 -15.55
N PHE A 290 -6.76 0.77 -14.36
CA PHE A 290 -7.49 0.76 -13.09
C PHE A 290 -6.79 1.68 -12.09
N ASP A 291 -7.52 2.09 -11.06
CA ASP A 291 -6.94 2.79 -9.92
C ASP A 291 -6.52 1.78 -8.84
N ALA A 292 -5.21 1.65 -8.62
CA ALA A 292 -4.71 0.69 -7.64
C ALA A 292 -5.07 1.05 -6.20
N SER A 293 -5.26 2.32 -5.86
CA SER A 293 -5.69 2.68 -4.49
C SER A 293 -7.10 2.19 -4.22
N GLU A 294 -8.03 2.36 -5.16
CA GLU A 294 -9.41 1.89 -5.03
C GLU A 294 -9.48 0.36 -5.02
N GLU A 295 -8.80 -0.30 -5.96
CA GLU A 295 -8.80 -1.77 -6.08
C GLU A 295 -8.21 -2.44 -4.83
N ILE A 296 -7.11 -1.90 -4.28
CA ILE A 296 -6.47 -2.44 -3.07
C ILE A 296 -7.37 -2.29 -1.85
N ILE A 297 -8.03 -1.14 -1.69
CA ILE A 297 -8.97 -0.95 -0.57
C ILE A 297 -10.18 -1.87 -0.73
N SER A 298 -10.74 -1.98 -1.94
CA SER A 298 -11.81 -2.95 -2.22
C SER A 298 -11.40 -4.38 -1.81
N PHE A 299 -10.21 -4.82 -2.23
CA PHE A 299 -9.65 -6.12 -1.85
C PHE A 299 -9.44 -6.29 -0.33
N PHE A 300 -8.98 -5.26 0.37
CA PHE A 300 -8.79 -5.32 1.82
C PHE A 300 -10.10 -5.52 2.57
N PHE A 301 -11.18 -4.88 2.11
CA PHE A 301 -12.50 -4.97 2.74
C PHE A 301 -13.43 -6.03 2.15
N ASP A 302 -13.03 -6.68 1.06
CA ASP A 302 -13.74 -7.81 0.49
C ASP A 302 -13.81 -8.97 1.50
N LYS A 303 -14.99 -9.59 1.57
CA LYS A 303 -15.24 -10.73 2.45
C LYS A 303 -14.61 -11.98 1.83
N ILE A 304 -14.00 -12.79 2.68
CA ILE A 304 -13.49 -14.10 2.31
C ILE A 304 -14.66 -15.06 2.24
#